data_AF-A0A0G4EN35-F1
#
_entry.id   AF-A0A0G4EN35-F1
#
_cell.length_a   1.000
_cell.length_b   1.000
_cell.length_c   1.000
_cell.angle_alpha   90.00
_cell.angle_beta   90.00
_cell.angle_gamma   90.00
#
_symmetry.space_group_name_H-M   'P 1'
#
loop_
_entity.id
_entity.type
_entity.pdbx_description
1 polymer ?
#
loop_
_entity_poly.entity_id
_entity_poly.type
_entity_poly.pdbx_seq_one_letter_code
_entity_poly.pdbx_strand_id
1 'polypeptide(L)'
;FPRSNCELARNDELVVDGASRVKVVGLSSPSDRMPGQASLLYSSCVANLLKSAGGAEGFSVQADADVRAMLVTHEGAVVYTAEQPPSPTAIYEGVEVAVEVPAEPAPEHPTATTIESVLKRLLANEIVFALLVSVGAVLFFLLGFVMDVLELRHMLSFTLAIIVGFFCVWSVTPALHTPLMSVTNAISGIVIVGSMIQLDRLLVSVGAVLFFLLGFVMDVLELRHMLSFTLAIIVGFFCVWSVTPALHTPLMSVTNAISGIVIVGSMIQLDRCVACPSSVCGELGILLASFNIGGGFTITTRMLQMFRAK
;
A
#
# COMPACT_ATOMS: atom_id res chain seq x y z
N PHE A 1 -29.98 -1.83 29.74
CA PHE A 1 -29.94 -1.35 28.34
C PHE A 1 -31.35 -1.17 27.76
N PRO A 2 -32.11 -0.15 28.19
CA PRO A 2 -33.49 0.04 27.72
C PRO A 2 -33.60 0.52 26.24
N ARG A 3 -32.50 0.61 25.49
CA ARG A 3 -32.46 1.08 24.09
C ARG A 3 -31.58 0.23 23.17
N SER A 4 -31.35 -1.04 23.51
CA SER A 4 -30.64 -1.96 22.61
C SER A 4 -31.57 -2.45 21.51
N ASN A 5 -31.06 -2.55 20.27
CA ASN A 5 -31.78 -3.15 19.15
C ASN A 5 -31.85 -4.69 19.24
N CYS A 6 -31.14 -5.30 20.19
CA CYS A 6 -31.10 -6.74 20.40
C CYS A 6 -31.49 -7.09 21.85
N GLU A 7 -32.48 -7.97 22.00
CA GLU A 7 -33.01 -8.43 23.29
C GLU A 7 -31.97 -9.19 24.13
N LEU A 8 -31.04 -9.89 23.48
CA LEU A 8 -29.98 -10.67 24.12
C LEU A 8 -28.76 -9.80 24.52
N ALA A 9 -28.67 -8.56 24.05
CA ALA A 9 -27.52 -7.71 24.36
C ALA A 9 -27.48 -7.34 25.85
N ARG A 10 -26.28 -7.38 26.44
CA ARG A 10 -25.99 -7.03 27.83
C ARG A 10 -24.80 -6.07 27.88
N ASN A 11 -24.69 -5.28 28.95
CA ASN A 11 -23.73 -4.17 28.99
C ASN A 11 -22.30 -4.67 29.11
N ASP A 12 -21.46 -4.28 28.15
CA ASP A 12 -20.05 -4.62 28.08
C ASP A 12 -19.78 -6.13 28.14
N GLU A 13 -20.76 -6.91 27.69
CA GLU A 13 -20.72 -8.37 27.70
C GLU A 13 -20.77 -8.95 26.29
N LEU A 14 -20.10 -10.10 26.16
CA LEU A 14 -20.22 -10.99 25.01
C LEU A 14 -21.19 -12.12 25.38
N VAL A 15 -22.42 -12.04 24.89
CA VAL A 15 -23.43 -13.08 25.12
C VAL A 15 -23.40 -14.06 23.94
N VAL A 16 -23.28 -15.36 24.22
CA VAL A 16 -23.38 -16.40 23.18
C VAL A 16 -24.75 -17.04 23.29
N ASP A 17 -25.54 -16.98 22.22
CA ASP A 17 -26.81 -17.68 22.17
C ASP A 17 -26.56 -19.20 22.08
N GLY A 18 -27.06 -19.94 23.07
CA GLY A 18 -26.86 -21.39 23.19
C GLY A 18 -27.53 -22.19 22.06
N ALA A 19 -28.58 -21.65 21.44
CA ALA A 19 -29.30 -22.32 20.36
C ALA A 19 -28.64 -22.11 18.99
N SER A 20 -28.30 -20.86 18.65
CA SER A 20 -27.78 -20.50 17.33
C SER A 20 -26.25 -20.40 17.25
N ARG A 21 -25.54 -20.44 18.39
CA ARG A 21 -24.10 -20.15 18.52
C ARG A 21 -23.68 -18.75 18.04
N VAL A 22 -24.64 -17.83 17.90
CA VAL A 22 -24.37 -16.43 17.56
C VAL A 22 -23.80 -15.69 18.77
N LYS A 23 -22.74 -14.91 18.54
CA LYS A 23 -22.11 -14.06 19.55
C LYS A 23 -22.66 -12.64 19.44
N VAL A 24 -23.35 -12.19 20.48
CA VAL A 24 -23.92 -10.84 20.61
C VAL A 24 -22.96 -10.00 21.44
N VAL A 25 -22.47 -8.91 20.86
CA VAL A 25 -21.50 -7.99 21.47
C VAL A 25 -22.24 -6.74 21.93
N GLY A 26 -22.29 -6.48 23.24
CA GLY A 26 -23.00 -5.33 23.82
C GLY A 26 -22.09 -4.24 24.39
N LEU A 27 -21.07 -3.82 23.64
CA LEU A 27 -20.11 -2.80 24.10
C LEU A 27 -20.79 -1.42 24.23
N SER A 28 -20.61 -0.76 25.37
CA SER A 28 -21.17 0.58 25.64
C SER A 28 -20.32 1.71 25.06
N SER A 29 -19.00 1.51 24.98
CA SER A 29 -18.03 2.53 24.56
C SER A 29 -17.05 1.96 23.52
N PRO A 30 -17.48 1.70 22.27
CA PRO A 30 -16.63 1.09 21.25
C PRO A 30 -15.40 1.96 20.90
N SER A 31 -15.51 3.28 21.02
CA SER A 31 -14.42 4.23 20.77
C SER A 31 -13.20 4.01 21.66
N ASP A 32 -13.40 3.51 22.89
CA ASP A 32 -12.32 3.24 23.85
C ASP A 32 -11.39 2.11 23.42
N ARG A 33 -11.85 1.25 22.50
CA ARG A 33 -11.04 0.17 21.93
C ARG A 33 -10.15 0.65 20.77
N MET A 34 -10.37 1.86 20.25
CA MET A 34 -9.51 2.52 19.26
C MET A 34 -9.13 3.94 19.72
N PRO A 35 -8.49 4.10 20.89
CA PRO A 35 -8.35 5.39 21.53
C PRO A 35 -7.48 6.37 20.71
N GLY A 36 -6.48 5.86 19.99
CA GLY A 36 -5.67 6.68 19.08
C GLY A 36 -6.49 7.27 17.93
N GLN A 37 -7.31 6.46 17.27
CA GLN A 37 -8.15 6.91 16.15
C GLN A 37 -9.28 7.82 16.64
N ALA A 38 -9.91 7.47 17.76
CA ALA A 38 -10.95 8.29 18.37
C ALA A 38 -10.39 9.67 18.76
N SER A 39 -9.20 9.71 19.38
CA SER A 39 -8.54 10.96 19.76
C SER A 39 -8.17 11.80 18.53
N LEU A 40 -7.62 11.18 17.48
CA LEU A 40 -7.27 11.87 16.24
C LEU A 40 -8.51 12.52 15.60
N LEU A 41 -9.57 11.73 15.36
CA LEU A 41 -10.80 12.22 14.75
C LEU A 41 -11.47 13.29 15.60
N TYR A 42 -11.53 13.08 16.91
CA TYR A 42 -12.08 14.07 17.85
C TYR A 42 -11.28 15.37 17.82
N SER A 43 -9.94 15.29 17.85
CA SER A 43 -9.06 16.46 17.78
C SER A 43 -9.24 17.25 16.47
N SER A 44 -9.43 16.54 15.35
CA SER A 44 -9.70 17.17 14.05
C SER A 44 -11.07 17.86 14.03
N CYS A 45 -12.11 17.24 14.59
CA CYS A 45 -13.42 17.88 14.76
C CYS A 45 -13.33 19.17 15.60
N VAL A 46 -12.60 19.14 16.72
CA VAL A 46 -12.38 20.31 17.58
C VAL A 46 -11.61 21.40 16.83
N ALA A 47 -10.56 21.03 16.09
CA ALA A 47 -9.77 21.99 15.31
C ALA A 47 -10.62 22.66 14.22
N ASN A 48 -11.47 21.91 13.53
CA ASN A 48 -12.37 22.46 12.50
C ASN A 48 -13.45 23.34 13.12
N LEU A 49 -14.00 22.96 14.28
CA LEU A 49 -14.93 23.81 15.02
C LEU A 49 -14.29 25.17 15.39
N LEU A 50 -13.05 25.16 15.89
CA LEU A 50 -12.31 26.39 16.22
C LEU A 50 -12.02 27.26 14.98
N LYS A 51 -11.78 26.64 13.82
CA LYS A 51 -11.64 27.36 12.55
C LYS A 51 -12.97 28.01 12.13
N SER A 52 -14.09 27.29 12.19
CA SER A 52 -15.42 27.84 11.92
C SER A 52 -15.79 28.96 12.89
N ALA A 53 -15.29 28.92 14.12
CA ALA A 53 -15.44 29.98 15.10
C ALA A 53 -14.54 31.21 14.82
N GLY A 54 -13.82 31.29 13.71
CA GLY A 54 -12.98 32.45 13.34
C GLY A 54 -11.48 32.30 13.62
N GLY A 55 -11.02 31.12 14.04
CA GLY A 55 -9.59 30.80 14.15
C GLY A 55 -8.82 31.69 15.13
N ALA A 56 -7.52 31.92 14.87
CA ALA A 56 -6.63 32.64 15.77
C ALA A 56 -6.78 34.18 15.73
N GLU A 57 -7.25 34.73 14.60
CA GLU A 57 -7.30 36.19 14.37
C GLU A 57 -8.65 36.82 14.72
N GLY A 58 -9.73 36.03 14.78
CA GLY A 58 -11.10 36.54 14.90
C GLY A 58 -12.05 35.60 15.62
N PHE A 59 -11.59 34.90 16.66
CA PHE A 59 -12.40 33.94 17.41
C PHE A 59 -13.68 34.60 17.97
N SER A 60 -14.84 34.07 17.57
CA SER A 60 -16.15 34.45 18.07
C SER A 60 -17.09 33.25 18.08
N VAL A 61 -17.72 33.01 19.22
CA VAL A 61 -18.76 31.98 19.39
C VAL A 61 -20.07 32.31 18.64
N GLN A 62 -20.16 33.51 18.07
CA GLN A 62 -21.25 33.94 17.20
C GLN A 62 -20.84 34.09 15.73
N ALA A 63 -19.61 33.67 15.37
CA ALA A 63 -19.04 33.85 14.02
C ALA A 63 -19.90 33.21 12.92
N ASP A 64 -20.53 32.06 13.22
CA ASP A 64 -21.25 31.25 12.26
C ASP A 64 -22.56 30.68 12.87
N ALA A 65 -23.55 30.42 12.04
CA ALA A 65 -24.84 29.85 12.44
C ALA A 65 -24.68 28.46 13.03
N ASP A 66 -23.79 27.64 12.48
CA ASP A 66 -23.53 26.28 12.94
C ASP A 66 -22.83 26.26 14.30
N VAL A 67 -21.85 27.16 14.51
CA VAL A 67 -21.16 27.32 15.80
C VAL A 67 -22.15 27.79 16.88
N ARG A 68 -23.04 28.72 16.53
CA ARG A 68 -24.09 29.21 17.45
C ARG A 68 -25.11 28.11 17.77
N ALA A 69 -25.44 27.24 16.82
CA ALA A 69 -26.35 26.11 17.07
C ALA A 69 -25.76 25.06 18.02
N MET A 70 -24.43 24.93 18.09
CA MET A 70 -23.75 24.05 19.05
C MET A 70 -23.61 24.67 20.46
N LEU A 71 -23.91 25.96 20.63
CA LEU A 71 -23.72 26.69 21.87
C LEU A 71 -24.87 26.43 22.87
N VAL A 72 -24.58 25.69 23.94
CA VAL A 72 -25.59 25.37 24.97
C VAL A 72 -25.67 26.48 26.04
N THR A 73 -24.54 27.09 26.39
CA THR A 73 -24.44 28.14 27.42
C THR A 73 -23.50 29.26 26.99
N HIS A 74 -23.81 30.51 27.32
CA HIS A 74 -22.99 31.70 27.07
C HIS A 74 -23.07 32.64 28.28
N GLU A 75 -21.92 33.03 28.84
CA GLU A 75 -21.83 33.94 29.99
C GLU A 75 -22.73 33.55 31.19
N GLY A 76 -22.88 32.24 31.44
CA GLY A 76 -23.70 31.72 32.53
C GLY A 76 -25.20 31.64 32.26
N ALA A 77 -25.66 32.12 31.10
CA ALA A 77 -27.02 31.92 30.62
C ALA A 77 -27.12 30.67 29.74
N VAL A 78 -28.21 29.91 29.88
CA VAL A 78 -28.57 28.82 28.96
C VAL A 78 -29.14 29.45 27.69
N VAL A 79 -28.47 29.24 26.56
CA VAL A 79 -28.84 29.80 25.25
C VAL A 79 -29.34 28.73 24.28
N TYR A 80 -29.30 27.46 24.68
CA TYR A 80 -29.85 26.36 23.90
C TYR A 80 -31.32 26.60 23.54
N THR A 81 -31.59 26.75 22.25
CA THR A 81 -32.93 26.75 21.68
C THR A 81 -33.21 25.37 21.11
N ALA A 82 -34.30 24.73 21.52
CA ALA A 82 -34.74 23.45 20.94
C ALA A 82 -35.25 23.57 19.49
N GLU A 83 -35.10 24.74 18.87
CA GLU A 83 -35.39 24.93 17.45
C GLU A 83 -34.50 23.98 16.65
N GLN A 84 -35.14 23.07 15.93
CA GLN A 84 -34.44 22.17 15.03
C GLN A 84 -33.61 23.02 14.07
N PRO A 85 -32.31 22.72 13.88
CA PRO A 85 -31.59 23.30 12.76
C PRO A 85 -32.41 23.05 11.49
N PRO A 86 -32.46 24.02 10.55
CA PRO A 86 -33.12 23.78 9.27
C PRO A 86 -32.61 22.44 8.76
N SER A 87 -33.54 21.51 8.49
CA SER A 87 -33.18 20.18 7.96
C SER A 87 -32.10 20.40 6.91
N PRO A 88 -30.95 19.70 6.98
CA PRO A 88 -29.94 19.80 5.96
C PRO A 88 -30.66 19.68 4.63
N THR A 89 -30.64 20.75 3.83
CA THR A 89 -31.20 20.66 2.49
C THR A 89 -30.45 19.49 1.88
N ALA A 90 -31.17 18.45 1.48
CA ALA A 90 -30.53 17.24 0.99
C ALA A 90 -29.76 17.63 -0.28
N ILE A 91 -28.47 17.96 -0.13
CA ILE A 91 -27.53 18.05 -1.24
C ILE A 91 -27.13 16.61 -1.55
N TYR A 92 -28.11 15.83 -1.98
CA TYR A 92 -27.89 14.54 -2.64
C TYR A 92 -28.76 14.49 -3.90
N GLU A 93 -28.82 15.59 -4.64
CA GLU A 93 -28.96 15.49 -6.09
C GLU A 93 -27.59 15.12 -6.65
N GLY A 94 -27.33 13.82 -6.80
CA GLY A 94 -26.54 13.26 -7.89
C GLY A 94 -25.16 13.86 -8.24
N VAL A 95 -24.47 14.53 -7.33
CA VAL A 95 -23.06 14.86 -7.51
C VAL A 95 -22.26 13.86 -6.70
N GLU A 96 -21.52 12.99 -7.39
CA GLU A 96 -20.39 12.26 -6.82
C GLU A 96 -19.37 13.28 -6.32
N VAL A 97 -19.58 13.79 -5.11
CA VAL A 97 -18.52 14.51 -4.39
C VAL A 97 -17.66 13.42 -3.77
N ALA A 98 -16.61 13.05 -4.49
CA ALA A 98 -15.44 12.45 -3.88
C ALA A 98 -15.01 13.38 -2.74
N VAL A 99 -15.35 13.01 -1.50
CA VAL A 99 -14.79 13.67 -0.33
C VAL A 99 -13.33 13.24 -0.29
N GLU A 100 -12.47 14.01 -0.95
CA GLU A 100 -11.04 14.02 -0.66
C GLU A 100 -10.91 14.37 0.81
N VAL A 101 -10.67 13.34 1.63
CA VAL A 101 -10.11 13.54 2.97
C VAL A 101 -8.77 14.22 2.73
N PRO A 102 -8.57 15.50 3.15
CA PRO A 102 -7.29 16.15 3.00
C PRO A 102 -6.28 15.30 3.75
N ALA A 103 -5.26 14.81 3.04
CA ALA A 103 -4.15 14.11 3.67
C ALA A 103 -3.56 15.04 4.74
N GLU A 104 -3.63 14.62 6.00
CA GLU A 104 -2.95 15.30 7.09
C GLU A 104 -1.45 15.30 6.75
N PRO A 105 -0.81 16.48 6.59
CA PRO A 105 0.60 16.53 6.26
C PRO A 105 1.38 15.84 7.38
N ALA A 106 2.26 14.92 6.98
CA ALA A 106 3.19 14.27 7.89
C ALA A 106 3.94 15.33 8.71
N PRO A 107 4.19 15.08 10.02
CA PRO A 107 4.87 16.06 10.88
C PRO A 107 6.19 16.51 10.24
N GLU A 108 6.36 17.83 10.11
CA GLU A 108 7.57 18.45 9.57
C GLU A 108 8.78 18.05 10.42
N HIS A 109 9.62 17.17 9.86
CA HIS A 109 10.99 17.05 10.32
C HIS A 109 11.80 18.27 9.80
N PRO A 110 12.74 18.82 10.60
CA PRO A 110 13.46 20.03 10.24
C PRO A 110 14.20 19.87 8.91
N THR A 111 13.94 20.84 8.04
CA THR A 111 14.36 20.97 6.63
C THR A 111 15.84 20.68 6.34
N ALA A 112 16.10 19.57 5.66
CA ALA A 112 17.01 19.58 4.53
C ALA A 112 16.16 19.90 3.29
N THR A 113 16.56 20.85 2.46
CA THR A 113 15.85 21.20 1.21
C THR A 113 15.84 20.01 0.27
N THR A 114 14.82 19.16 0.41
CA THR A 114 14.64 17.97 -0.42
C THR A 114 14.39 18.42 -1.85
N ILE A 115 15.08 17.78 -2.80
CA ILE A 115 14.99 17.99 -4.26
C ILE A 115 13.54 18.11 -4.76
N GLU A 116 12.62 17.42 -4.07
CA GLU A 116 11.17 17.47 -4.28
C GLU A 116 10.57 18.89 -4.25
N SER A 117 11.02 19.74 -3.33
CA SER A 117 10.52 21.12 -3.19
C SER A 117 10.94 22.03 -4.34
N VAL A 118 12.14 21.81 -4.90
CA VAL A 118 12.65 22.52 -6.08
C VAL A 118 11.94 22.04 -7.34
N LEU A 119 11.75 20.72 -7.48
CA LEU A 119 11.05 20.13 -8.62
C LEU A 119 9.60 20.61 -8.70
N LYS A 120 8.88 20.63 -7.57
CA LYS A 120 7.51 21.13 -7.48
C LYS A 120 7.40 22.60 -7.88
N ARG A 121 8.35 23.44 -7.47
CA ARG A 121 8.38 24.88 -7.85
C ARG A 121 8.72 25.11 -9.31
N LEU A 122 9.59 24.28 -9.89
CA LEU A 122 9.93 24.36 -11.31
C LEU A 122 8.78 23.87 -12.20
N LEU A 123 8.13 22.76 -11.84
CA LEU A 123 6.98 22.22 -12.58
C LEU A 123 5.71 23.08 -12.45
N ALA A 124 5.55 23.81 -11.35
CA ALA A 124 4.44 24.76 -11.16
C ALA A 124 4.59 26.04 -12.01
N ASN A 125 5.77 26.30 -12.57
CA ASN A 125 5.96 27.44 -13.46
C ASN A 125 5.48 27.07 -14.88
N GLU A 126 4.40 27.69 -15.32
CA GLU A 126 3.79 27.43 -16.64
C GLU A 126 4.79 27.58 -17.80
N ILE A 127 5.74 28.51 -17.69
CA ILE A 127 6.77 28.74 -18.72
C ILE A 127 7.72 27.54 -18.79
N VAL A 128 8.10 26.99 -17.64
CA VAL A 128 8.99 25.82 -17.56
C VAL A 128 8.26 24.56 -18.01
N PHE A 129 6.98 24.41 -17.64
CA PHE A 129 6.14 23.31 -18.12
C PHE A 129 5.96 23.35 -19.64
N ALA A 130 5.61 24.51 -20.20
CA ALA A 130 5.48 24.71 -21.65
C ALA A 130 6.81 24.48 -22.37
N LEU A 131 7.94 24.92 -21.79
CA LEU A 131 9.27 24.65 -22.32
C LEU A 131 9.55 23.14 -22.36
N LEU A 132 9.31 22.40 -21.28
CA LEU A 132 9.52 20.95 -21.22
C LEU A 132 8.67 20.20 -22.27
N VAL A 133 7.40 20.58 -22.40
CA VAL A 133 6.50 20.00 -23.42
C VAL A 133 6.99 20.34 -24.84
N SER A 134 7.42 21.57 -25.07
CA SER A 134 7.95 22.01 -26.38
C SER A 134 9.25 21.28 -26.75
N VAL A 135 10.14 21.08 -25.78
CA VAL A 135 11.38 20.32 -25.98
C VAL A 135 11.06 18.86 -26.31
N GLY A 136 10.11 18.24 -25.59
CA GLY A 136 9.63 16.89 -25.89
C GLY A 136 9.01 16.76 -27.28
N ALA A 137 8.21 17.74 -27.70
CA ALA A 137 7.60 17.78 -29.04
C ALA A 137 8.63 17.95 -30.15
N VAL A 138 9.63 18.80 -29.96
CA VAL A 138 10.75 18.99 -30.91
C VAL A 138 11.60 17.72 -31.00
N LEU A 139 11.90 17.07 -29.86
CA LEU A 139 12.60 15.79 -29.83
C LEU A 139 11.83 14.70 -30.58
N PHE A 140 10.52 14.60 -30.38
CA PHE A 140 9.67 13.64 -31.08
C PHE A 140 9.61 13.92 -32.59
N PHE A 141 9.49 15.19 -32.98
CA PHE A 141 9.52 15.62 -34.37
C PHE A 141 10.86 15.30 -35.05
N LEU A 142 11.97 15.55 -34.37
CA LEU A 142 13.31 15.22 -34.87
C LEU A 142 13.51 13.71 -35.00
N LEU A 143 12.98 12.91 -34.08
CA LEU A 143 13.02 11.45 -34.15
C LEU A 143 12.24 10.92 -35.36
N GLY A 144 11.22 11.64 -35.82
CA GLY A 144 10.46 11.35 -37.04
C GLY A 144 11.26 11.40 -38.35
N PHE A 145 12.43 12.04 -38.35
CA PHE A 145 13.36 12.00 -39.51
C PHE A 145 14.28 10.79 -39.49
N VAL A 146 14.37 10.07 -38.37
CA VAL A 146 15.31 8.96 -38.16
C VAL A 146 14.60 7.61 -38.10
N MET A 147 13.34 7.59 -37.66
CA MET A 147 12.57 6.35 -37.40
C MET A 147 11.53 6.06 -38.48
N ASP A 148 11.25 4.78 -38.71
CA ASP A 148 10.21 4.33 -39.64
C ASP A 148 8.79 4.54 -39.09
N VAL A 149 7.79 4.58 -39.98
CA VAL A 149 6.37 4.81 -39.60
C VAL A 149 5.84 3.79 -38.59
N LEU A 150 6.32 2.54 -38.63
CA LEU A 150 5.93 1.50 -37.67
C LEU A 150 6.56 1.75 -36.29
N GLU A 151 7.81 2.18 -36.24
CA GLU A 151 8.52 2.51 -35.01
C GLU A 151 7.90 3.73 -34.33
N LEU A 152 7.54 4.75 -35.13
CA LEU A 152 6.81 5.93 -34.65
C LEU A 152 5.45 5.56 -34.04
N ARG A 153 4.73 4.58 -34.60
CA ARG A 153 3.46 4.07 -34.03
C ARG A 153 3.66 3.35 -32.69
N HIS A 154 4.72 2.56 -32.55
CA HIS A 154 5.05 1.91 -31.28
C HIS A 154 5.50 2.95 -30.24
N MET A 155 6.29 3.95 -30.64
CA MET A 155 6.75 5.01 -29.75
C MET A 155 5.60 5.91 -29.27
N LEU A 156 4.64 6.20 -30.16
CA LEU A 156 3.40 6.91 -29.80
C LEU A 156 2.58 6.10 -28.80
N SER A 157 2.34 4.81 -29.07
CA SER A 157 1.62 3.91 -28.15
C SER A 157 2.31 3.81 -26.78
N PHE A 158 3.64 3.72 -26.76
CA PHE A 158 4.44 3.69 -25.53
C PHE A 158 4.31 5.01 -24.74
N THR A 159 4.37 6.15 -25.41
CA THR A 159 4.23 7.47 -24.78
C THR A 159 2.82 7.64 -24.19
N LEU A 160 1.77 7.27 -24.94
CA LEU A 160 0.40 7.28 -24.41
C LEU A 160 0.24 6.31 -23.24
N ALA A 161 0.84 5.12 -23.31
CA ALA A 161 0.80 4.15 -22.21
C ALA A 161 1.47 4.67 -20.94
N ILE A 162 2.56 5.43 -21.04
CA ILE A 162 3.19 6.08 -19.87
C ILE A 162 2.23 7.10 -19.26
N ILE A 163 1.60 7.95 -20.08
CA ILE A 163 0.66 8.97 -19.60
C ILE A 163 -0.54 8.31 -18.92
N VAL A 164 -1.16 7.32 -19.55
CA VAL A 164 -2.28 6.56 -18.98
C VAL A 164 -1.83 5.85 -17.70
N GLY A 165 -0.67 5.20 -17.70
CA GLY A 165 -0.11 4.52 -16.53
C GLY A 165 0.14 5.46 -15.36
N PHE A 166 0.65 6.67 -15.63
CA PHE A 166 0.82 7.72 -14.63
C PHE A 166 -0.52 8.06 -13.97
N PHE A 167 -1.56 8.37 -14.74
CA PHE A 167 -2.87 8.70 -14.19
C PHE A 167 -3.51 7.51 -13.45
N CYS A 168 -3.38 6.28 -13.96
CA CYS A 168 -3.93 5.08 -13.32
C CYS A 168 -3.26 4.74 -11.98
N VAL A 169 -1.94 4.95 -11.85
CA VAL A 169 -1.20 4.69 -10.61
C VAL A 169 -1.37 5.82 -9.59
N TRP A 170 -1.49 7.06 -10.08
CA TRP A 170 -1.67 8.23 -9.21
C TRP A 170 -3.08 8.31 -8.63
N SER A 171 -4.09 7.75 -9.30
CA SER A 171 -5.48 7.73 -8.83
C SER A 171 -5.80 6.63 -7.80
N VAL A 172 -4.82 5.81 -7.41
CA VAL A 172 -5.06 4.70 -6.48
C VAL A 172 -5.03 5.22 -5.04
N THR A 173 -6.00 4.80 -4.22
CA THR A 173 -6.05 5.22 -2.81
C THR A 173 -4.78 4.79 -2.06
N PRO A 174 -4.26 5.59 -1.09
CA PRO A 174 -3.03 5.27 -0.40
C PRO A 174 -3.01 3.88 0.29
N ALA A 175 -4.18 3.38 0.68
CA ALA A 175 -4.35 2.05 1.25
C ALA A 175 -4.01 0.89 0.28
N LEU A 176 -3.97 1.15 -1.02
CA LEU A 176 -3.77 0.16 -2.07
C LEU A 176 -2.35 0.17 -2.67
N HIS A 177 -1.44 1.04 -2.24
CA HIS A 177 -0.07 1.06 -2.78
C HIS A 177 0.67 -0.28 -2.57
N THR A 178 0.47 -0.96 -1.44
CA THR A 178 1.09 -2.26 -1.17
C THR A 178 0.51 -3.39 -2.05
N PRO A 179 -0.82 -3.55 -2.19
CA PRO A 179 -1.41 -4.40 -3.22
C PRO A 179 -0.96 -4.06 -4.64
N LEU A 180 -0.89 -2.78 -4.98
CA LEU A 180 -0.48 -2.30 -6.31
C LEU A 180 0.95 -2.74 -6.64
N MET A 181 1.87 -2.64 -5.69
CA MET A 181 3.25 -3.12 -5.83
C MET A 181 3.33 -4.62 -6.14
N SER A 182 2.45 -5.43 -5.52
CA SER A 182 2.34 -6.87 -5.82
C SER A 182 1.82 -7.10 -7.23
N VAL A 183 0.76 -6.39 -7.63
CA VAL A 183 0.16 -6.51 -8.97
C VAL A 183 1.12 -6.07 -10.07
N THR A 184 1.90 -5.00 -9.88
CA THR A 184 2.90 -4.56 -10.85
C THR A 184 4.02 -5.60 -11.02
N ASN A 185 4.43 -6.25 -9.94
CA ASN A 185 5.40 -7.35 -10.00
C ASN A 185 4.83 -8.55 -10.76
N ALA A 186 3.56 -8.90 -10.57
CA ALA A 186 2.92 -9.97 -11.33
C ALA A 186 2.81 -9.63 -12.84
N ILE A 187 2.42 -8.41 -13.18
CA ILE A 187 2.31 -7.94 -14.59
C ILE A 187 3.68 -7.91 -15.27
N SER A 188 4.76 -7.62 -14.53
CA SER A 188 6.13 -7.62 -15.09
C SER A 188 6.54 -8.97 -15.70
N GLY A 189 5.85 -10.07 -15.37
CA GLY A 189 6.01 -11.38 -16.03
C GLY A 189 5.70 -11.39 -17.53
N ILE A 190 5.12 -10.32 -18.09
CA ILE A 190 4.92 -10.13 -19.54
C ILE A 190 6.21 -10.24 -20.37
N VAL A 191 7.39 -10.06 -19.75
CA VAL A 191 8.70 -10.28 -20.38
C VAL A 191 8.81 -11.69 -20.98
N ILE A 192 8.13 -12.69 -20.39
CA ILE A 192 8.08 -14.06 -20.94
C ILE A 192 7.40 -14.06 -22.31
N VAL A 193 6.32 -13.29 -22.50
CA VAL A 193 5.62 -13.20 -23.78
C VAL A 193 6.52 -12.55 -24.84
N GLY A 194 7.23 -11.47 -24.49
CA GLY A 194 8.23 -10.87 -25.38
C GLY A 194 9.33 -11.85 -25.79
N SER A 195 9.81 -12.65 -24.82
CA SER A 195 10.80 -13.69 -25.06
C SER A 195 10.25 -14.80 -25.98
N MET A 196 9.00 -15.22 -25.79
CA MET A 196 8.36 -16.25 -26.62
C MET A 196 8.12 -15.80 -28.06
N ILE A 197 7.86 -14.51 -28.29
CA ILE A 197 7.63 -13.96 -29.64
C ILE A 197 8.94 -13.86 -30.44
N GLN A 198 10.09 -13.67 -29.78
CA GLN A 198 11.41 -13.65 -30.42
C GLN A 198 11.99 -15.04 -30.69
N LEU A 199 11.45 -16.09 -30.06
CA LEU A 199 11.92 -17.45 -30.26
C LEU A 199 11.16 -18.11 -31.42
N ASP A 200 11.90 -18.51 -32.46
CA ASP A 200 11.34 -19.35 -33.51
C ASP A 200 10.77 -20.65 -32.92
N ARG A 201 9.70 -21.19 -33.53
CA ARG A 201 9.09 -22.48 -33.10
C ARG A 201 10.12 -23.61 -33.03
N LEU A 202 11.17 -23.53 -33.85
CA LEU A 202 12.31 -24.43 -33.85
C LEU A 202 13.20 -24.23 -32.61
N LEU A 203 13.47 -23.00 -32.18
CA LEU A 203 14.28 -22.74 -30.99
C LEU A 203 13.57 -23.14 -29.71
N VAL A 204 12.24 -22.95 -29.65
CA VAL A 204 11.42 -23.42 -28.52
C VAL A 204 11.38 -24.95 -28.48
N SER A 205 11.19 -25.61 -29.62
CA SER A 205 11.17 -27.08 -29.67
C SER A 205 12.56 -27.68 -29.42
N VAL A 206 13.63 -27.07 -29.94
CA VAL A 206 15.01 -27.43 -29.62
C VAL A 206 15.30 -27.21 -28.15
N GLY A 207 14.88 -26.09 -27.56
CA GLY A 207 15.04 -25.84 -26.12
C GLY A 207 14.30 -26.85 -25.25
N ALA A 208 13.07 -27.24 -25.63
CA ALA A 208 12.31 -28.27 -24.95
C ALA A 208 12.95 -29.66 -25.09
N VAL A 209 13.44 -30.01 -26.29
CA VAL A 209 14.16 -31.25 -26.55
C VAL A 209 15.51 -31.25 -25.82
N LEU A 210 16.21 -30.13 -25.76
CA LEU A 210 17.48 -29.99 -25.04
C LEU A 210 17.25 -30.12 -23.53
N PHE A 211 16.19 -29.51 -22.98
CA PHE A 211 15.78 -29.68 -21.58
C PHE A 211 15.41 -31.14 -21.27
N PHE A 212 14.68 -31.79 -22.17
CA PHE A 212 14.34 -33.21 -22.06
C PHE A 212 15.57 -34.12 -22.15
N LEU A 213 16.50 -33.86 -23.08
CA LEU A 213 17.76 -34.57 -23.23
C LEU A 213 18.73 -34.31 -22.08
N LEU A 214 18.75 -33.09 -21.53
CA LEU A 214 19.47 -32.75 -20.31
C LEU A 214 19.00 -33.63 -19.15
N GLY A 215 17.71 -33.95 -19.09
CA GLY A 215 17.15 -34.90 -18.12
C GLY A 215 17.75 -36.31 -18.17
N PHE A 216 18.34 -36.74 -19.30
CA PHE A 216 19.08 -38.00 -19.39
C PHE A 216 20.55 -37.89 -18.95
N VAL A 217 21.09 -36.67 -18.90
CA VAL A 217 22.45 -36.35 -18.43
C VAL A 217 22.46 -36.04 -16.93
N MET A 218 21.33 -35.58 -16.37
CA MET A 218 21.19 -35.23 -14.97
C MET A 218 21.20 -36.48 -14.07
N ASP A 219 21.93 -36.40 -12.96
CA ASP A 219 21.93 -37.45 -11.96
C ASP A 219 20.58 -37.52 -11.22
N VAL A 220 20.27 -38.69 -10.66
CA VAL A 220 19.01 -38.94 -9.92
C VAL A 220 18.81 -37.94 -8.77
N LEU A 221 19.90 -37.43 -8.18
CA LEU A 221 19.85 -36.41 -7.13
C LEU A 221 19.43 -35.03 -7.67
N GLU A 222 19.92 -34.65 -8.84
CA GLU A 222 19.63 -33.36 -9.47
C GLU A 222 18.18 -33.33 -9.97
N LEU A 223 17.70 -34.44 -10.55
CA LEU A 223 16.29 -34.63 -10.91
C LEU A 223 15.36 -34.51 -9.69
N ARG A 224 15.78 -35.02 -8.53
CA ARG A 224 15.02 -34.86 -7.26
C ARG A 224 14.95 -33.41 -6.83
N HIS A 225 16.05 -32.65 -6.90
CA HIS A 225 16.04 -31.21 -6.58
C HIS A 225 15.15 -30.41 -7.55
N MET A 226 15.21 -30.69 -8.86
CA MET A 226 14.32 -30.09 -9.86
C MET A 226 12.84 -30.39 -9.61
N LEU A 227 12.53 -31.64 -9.25
CA LEU A 227 11.17 -32.03 -8.89
C LEU A 227 10.69 -31.29 -7.64
N SER A 228 11.49 -31.27 -6.57
CA SER A 228 11.17 -30.54 -5.33
C SER A 228 10.99 -29.05 -5.58
N PHE A 229 11.84 -28.44 -6.41
CA PHE A 229 11.73 -27.03 -6.80
C PHE A 229 10.42 -26.75 -7.54
N THR A 230 10.07 -27.58 -8.52
CA THR A 230 8.83 -27.44 -9.30
C THR A 230 7.59 -27.59 -8.42
N LEU A 231 7.57 -28.61 -7.54
CA LEU A 231 6.48 -28.80 -6.58
C LEU A 231 6.41 -27.64 -5.58
N ALA A 232 7.54 -27.11 -5.12
CA ALA A 232 7.58 -25.97 -4.21
C ALA A 232 7.01 -24.69 -4.84
N ILE A 233 7.23 -24.44 -6.14
CA ILE A 233 6.59 -23.33 -6.86
C ILE A 233 5.08 -23.50 -6.87
N ILE A 234 4.58 -24.68 -7.23
CA ILE A 234 3.15 -24.97 -7.28
C ILE A 234 2.51 -24.78 -5.90
N VAL A 235 3.12 -25.34 -4.86
CA VAL A 235 2.66 -25.19 -3.47
C VAL A 235 2.69 -23.71 -3.05
N GLY A 236 3.78 -23.00 -3.35
CA GLY A 236 3.94 -21.57 -3.04
C GLY A 236 2.85 -20.72 -3.68
N PHE A 237 2.50 -20.99 -4.94
CA PHE A 237 1.40 -20.32 -5.63
C PHE A 237 0.08 -20.50 -4.89
N PHE A 238 -0.32 -21.75 -4.57
CA PHE A 238 -1.59 -22.01 -3.87
C PHE A 238 -1.59 -21.48 -2.42
N CYS A 239 -0.45 -21.49 -1.75
CA CYS A 239 -0.30 -20.93 -0.40
C CYS A 239 -0.52 -19.42 -0.37
N VAL A 240 0.05 -18.67 -1.32
CA VAL A 240 -0.08 -17.20 -1.39
C VAL A 240 -1.47 -16.79 -1.89
N TRP A 241 -2.03 -17.53 -2.84
CA TRP A 241 -3.35 -17.24 -3.42
C TRP A 241 -4.49 -17.27 -2.39
N SER A 242 -4.34 -18.09 -1.34
CA SER A 242 -5.38 -18.30 -0.33
C SER A 242 -5.30 -17.34 0.87
N VAL A 243 -4.44 -16.33 0.82
CA VAL A 243 -4.26 -15.36 1.92
C VAL A 243 -5.34 -14.29 1.88
N THR A 244 -5.90 -13.93 3.04
CA THR A 244 -6.89 -12.86 3.13
C THR A 244 -6.26 -11.51 2.76
N PRO A 245 -6.97 -10.63 2.02
CA PRO A 245 -6.39 -9.36 1.56
C PRO A 245 -5.81 -8.47 2.67
N ALA A 246 -6.40 -8.51 3.86
CA ALA A 246 -5.93 -7.78 5.04
C ALA A 246 -4.53 -8.21 5.52
N LEU A 247 -4.04 -9.38 5.11
CA LEU A 247 -2.75 -9.94 5.52
C LEU A 247 -1.65 -9.81 4.46
N HIS A 248 -1.89 -9.16 3.31
CA HIS A 248 -0.83 -9.02 2.29
C HIS A 248 0.41 -8.26 2.78
N THR A 249 0.24 -7.23 3.62
CA THR A 249 1.37 -6.48 4.19
C THR A 249 2.15 -7.31 5.23
N PRO A 250 1.50 -7.98 6.20
CA PRO A 250 2.16 -9.00 7.03
C PRO A 250 2.84 -10.11 6.22
N LEU A 251 2.20 -10.59 5.14
CA LEU A 251 2.73 -11.64 4.28
C LEU A 251 4.02 -11.20 3.59
N MET A 252 4.07 -9.96 3.07
CA MET A 252 5.29 -9.39 2.49
C MET A 252 6.43 -9.31 3.52
N SER A 253 6.12 -8.94 4.77
CA SER A 253 7.10 -8.93 5.86
C SER A 253 7.59 -10.35 6.20
N VAL A 254 6.71 -11.35 6.20
CA VAL A 254 7.06 -12.76 6.41
C VAL A 254 7.95 -13.28 5.30
N THR A 255 7.62 -13.02 4.02
CA THR A 255 8.44 -13.49 2.89
C THR A 255 9.82 -12.85 2.89
N ASN A 256 9.94 -11.60 3.31
CA ASN A 256 11.24 -10.97 3.54
C ASN A 256 12.03 -11.69 4.64
N ALA A 257 11.40 -11.98 5.79
CA ALA A 257 12.05 -12.75 6.87
C ALA A 257 12.50 -14.15 6.42
N ILE A 258 11.66 -14.86 5.65
CA ILE A 258 11.96 -16.20 5.10
C ILE A 258 13.10 -16.13 4.09
N SER A 259 13.20 -15.06 3.30
CA SER A 259 14.32 -14.86 2.37
C SER A 259 15.68 -14.84 3.10
N GLY A 260 15.70 -14.60 4.41
CA GLY A 260 16.86 -14.77 5.27
C GLY A 260 17.50 -16.17 5.25
N ILE A 261 16.87 -17.18 4.63
CA ILE A 261 17.43 -18.53 4.39
C ILE A 261 18.81 -18.50 3.70
N VAL A 262 19.19 -17.40 3.04
CA VAL A 262 20.56 -17.17 2.51
C VAL A 262 21.64 -17.35 3.59
N ILE A 263 21.28 -17.26 4.89
CA ILE A 263 22.17 -17.60 6.00
C ILE A 263 22.76 -19.01 5.87
N VAL A 264 22.00 -19.99 5.39
CA VAL A 264 22.45 -21.38 5.23
C VAL A 264 23.56 -21.45 4.17
N GLY A 265 23.39 -20.77 3.04
CA GLY A 265 24.42 -20.67 2.01
C GLY A 265 25.69 -19.98 2.53
N SER A 266 25.52 -18.96 3.37
CA SER A 266 26.63 -18.21 3.98
C SER A 266 27.40 -19.07 5.00
N MET A 267 26.71 -19.91 5.77
CA MET A 267 27.32 -20.84 6.73
C MET A 267 28.19 -21.91 6.05
N ILE A 268 27.75 -22.44 4.91
CA ILE A 268 28.51 -23.43 4.14
C ILE A 268 29.83 -22.84 3.63
N GLN A 269 29.94 -21.51 3.52
CA GLN A 269 31.13 -20.84 3.04
C GLN A 269 32.23 -20.67 4.10
N LEU A 270 31.90 -20.85 5.39
CA LEU A 270 32.85 -20.68 6.51
C LEU A 270 33.89 -21.79 6.60
N ASP A 271 33.56 -23.01 6.16
CA ASP A 271 34.43 -24.20 6.32
C ASP A 271 35.57 -24.30 5.30
N ARG A 272 35.71 -23.34 4.37
CA ARG A 272 36.61 -23.50 3.21
C ARG A 272 38.04 -23.03 3.42
N CYS A 273 38.27 -21.97 4.18
CA CYS A 273 39.60 -21.48 4.57
C CYS A 273 39.50 -20.23 5.46
N VAL A 274 40.51 -20.00 6.30
CA VAL A 274 40.64 -18.77 7.11
C VAL A 274 41.15 -17.62 6.24
N ALA A 275 40.46 -16.48 6.26
CA ALA A 275 40.80 -15.23 5.55
C ALA A 275 40.79 -15.26 4.01
N CYS A 276 40.11 -16.22 3.39
CA CYS A 276 39.81 -16.15 1.96
C CYS A 276 38.66 -15.16 1.69
N PRO A 277 38.62 -14.52 0.51
CA PRO A 277 37.51 -13.62 0.14
C PRO A 277 36.13 -14.26 0.33
N SER A 278 36.00 -15.57 0.04
CA SER A 278 34.76 -16.30 0.23
C SER A 278 34.34 -16.44 1.70
N SER A 279 35.30 -16.66 2.61
CA SER A 279 35.03 -16.77 4.07
C SER A 279 34.56 -15.43 4.64
N VAL A 280 35.20 -14.33 4.25
CA VAL A 280 34.81 -12.97 4.63
C VAL A 280 33.41 -12.62 4.10
N CYS A 281 33.11 -12.98 2.85
CA CYS A 281 31.75 -12.85 2.31
C CYS A 281 30.72 -13.71 3.06
N GLY A 282 31.10 -14.91 3.51
CA GLY A 282 30.26 -15.79 4.32
C GLY A 282 29.95 -15.18 5.70
N GLU A 283 30.95 -14.64 6.38
CA GLU A 283 30.78 -13.95 7.67
C GLU A 283 29.88 -12.71 7.55
N LEU A 284 30.13 -11.88 6.52
CA LEU A 284 29.28 -10.71 6.23
C LEU A 284 27.86 -11.14 5.82
N GLY A 285 27.74 -12.21 5.04
CA GLY A 285 26.46 -12.80 4.64
C GLY A 285 25.63 -13.27 5.84
N ILE A 286 26.26 -13.92 6.82
CA ILE A 286 25.61 -14.32 8.08
C ILE A 286 25.14 -13.09 8.86
N LEU A 287 25.97 -12.05 8.98
CA LEU A 287 25.61 -10.83 9.68
C LEU A 287 24.41 -10.13 9.03
N LEU A 288 24.43 -9.96 7.70
CA LEU A 288 23.33 -9.34 6.96
C LEU A 288 22.05 -10.18 6.99
N ALA A 289 22.17 -11.51 6.83
CA ALA A 289 21.02 -12.42 6.90
C ALA A 289 20.40 -12.43 8.31
N SER A 290 21.21 -12.30 9.37
CA SER A 290 20.73 -12.20 10.74
C SER A 290 19.88 -10.95 10.98
N PHE A 291 20.25 -9.81 10.41
CA PHE A 291 19.42 -8.61 10.44
C PHE A 291 18.10 -8.78 9.67
N ASN A 292 18.13 -9.45 8.51
CA ASN A 292 16.91 -9.72 7.75
C ASN A 292 15.95 -10.64 8.53
N ILE A 293 16.46 -11.75 9.09
CA ILE A 293 15.67 -12.68 9.92
C ILE A 293 15.11 -11.95 11.14
N GLY A 294 15.97 -11.33 11.95
CA GLY A 294 15.59 -10.67 13.20
C GLY A 294 14.62 -9.51 12.98
N GLY A 295 14.93 -8.62 12.03
CA GLY A 295 14.09 -7.49 11.67
C GLY A 295 12.76 -7.93 11.07
N GLY A 296 12.80 -8.85 10.10
CA GLY A 296 11.62 -9.38 9.42
C GLY A 296 10.63 -10.05 10.36
N PHE A 297 11.07 -10.93 11.26
CA PHE A 297 10.17 -11.57 12.23
C PHE A 297 9.67 -10.59 13.31
N THR A 298 10.48 -9.62 13.74
CA THR A 298 10.06 -8.60 14.71
C THR A 298 8.94 -7.72 14.15
N ILE A 299 9.11 -7.23 12.91
CA ILE A 299 8.12 -6.40 12.23
C ILE A 299 6.85 -7.21 11.97
N THR A 300 6.98 -8.42 11.46
CA THR A 300 5.86 -9.34 11.25
C THR A 300 5.05 -9.53 12.55
N THR A 301 5.74 -9.79 13.66
CA THR A 301 5.08 -10.04 14.95
C THR A 301 4.29 -8.80 15.42
N ARG A 302 4.87 -7.60 15.29
CA ARG A 302 4.18 -6.35 15.60
C ARG A 302 2.96 -6.15 14.69
N MET A 303 3.09 -6.45 13.40
CA MET A 303 1.98 -6.36 12.45
C MET A 303 0.84 -7.32 12.79
N LEU A 304 1.16 -8.57 13.12
CA LEU A 304 0.14 -9.58 13.49
C LEU A 304 -0.49 -9.31 14.86
N GLN A 305 0.23 -8.70 15.79
CA GLN A 305 -0.32 -8.30 17.10
C GLN A 305 -1.43 -7.25 16.97
N MET A 306 -1.41 -6.41 15.93
CA MET A 306 -2.47 -5.44 15.66
C MET A 306 -3.82 -6.10 15.29
N PHE A 307 -3.81 -7.38 14.87
CA PHE A 307 -5.02 -8.13 14.55
C PHE A 307 -5.58 -8.94 15.73
N ARG A 308 -4.88 -9.00 16.88
CA ARG A 308 -5.40 -9.67 18.07
C ARG A 308 -6.35 -8.73 18.81
N ALA A 309 -7.58 -9.19 19.05
CA ALA A 309 -8.50 -8.49 19.94
C ALA A 309 -7.90 -8.41 21.36
N LYS A 310 -7.93 -7.21 21.93
CA LYS A 310 -7.64 -6.96 23.35
C LYS A 310 -8.78 -7.42 24.25
#